data_AF-A0A174JEE3-F1
#
_entry.id   AF-A0A174JEE3-F1
#
_cell.length_a   1.000
_cell.length_b   1.000
_cell.length_c   1.000
_cell.angle_alpha   90.00
_cell.angle_beta   90.00
_cell.angle_gamma   90.00
#
_symmetry.space_group_name_H-M   'P 1'
#
loop_
_entity.id
_entity.type
_entity.pdbx_description
1 polymer ?
#
loop_
_entity_poly.entity_id
_entity_poly.type
_entity_poly.pdbx_seq_one_letter_code
_entity_poly.pdbx_strand_id
1 'polypeptide(L)'
;MLIRFNVGNFLSFSENESGLSEEFSMISNKNIKNKKRHIFDNDEIQLLKFAALYGKDARSLKNLLKAMKFMKDTILNDLPADCKEMYCKTDESNKTKPSYFELEIMINHKYYAYGFQMILNQRKFVSEWLVELNSDGSEKIIYERGFSDLDNKLLLPSVKEKVMKDVYQWIKEDFVIYPSNLNNKLDDLIMNEEKTYVASFDNCKDQNEIYTFVQEYLKFAEKRKIQLIVTTNATNLMDLKLLRRDEIWFISRRRTKNHSIYSLDEFDDRFDKNLEIAYLDGRFNVI
;
A
#
# COMPACT_ATOMS: atom_id res chain seq x y z
N MET A 1 -0.67 6.28 10.88
CA MET A 1 -1.01 4.92 10.36
C MET A 1 -1.48 5.09 8.93
N LEU A 2 -1.09 4.19 8.03
CA LEU A 2 -1.62 4.14 6.68
C LEU A 2 -3.09 3.68 6.71
N ILE A 3 -3.92 4.36 5.92
CA ILE A 3 -5.33 4.03 5.71
C ILE A 3 -5.48 3.39 4.33
N ARG A 4 -5.02 4.08 3.28
CA ARG A 4 -5.06 3.60 1.89
C ARG A 4 -3.84 4.07 1.11
N PHE A 5 -3.53 3.31 0.07
CA PHE A 5 -2.60 3.71 -0.98
C PHE A 5 -3.24 3.47 -2.35
N ASN A 6 -3.27 4.50 -3.18
CA ASN A 6 -3.82 4.46 -4.52
C ASN A 6 -2.72 4.65 -5.56
N VAL A 7 -2.74 3.83 -6.61
CA VAL A 7 -1.79 3.92 -7.72
C VAL A 7 -2.49 3.76 -9.07
N GLY A 8 -2.19 4.66 -10.00
CA GLY A 8 -2.71 4.63 -11.37
C GLY A 8 -1.61 4.84 -12.40
N ASN A 9 -1.71 4.13 -13.52
CA ASN A 9 -0.77 4.21 -14.65
C ASN A 9 0.73 4.14 -14.23
N PHE A 10 1.09 3.09 -13.51
CA PHE A 10 2.46 2.84 -13.03
C PHE A 10 2.82 1.36 -13.12
N LEU A 11 3.91 1.05 -13.84
CA LEU A 11 4.46 -0.27 -14.10
C LEU A 11 3.43 -1.27 -14.63
N SER A 12 2.73 -1.96 -13.73
CA SER A 12 1.74 -2.97 -14.07
C SER A 12 0.32 -2.63 -13.62
N PHE A 13 0.14 -1.48 -12.98
CA PHE A 13 -1.15 -0.90 -12.59
C PHE A 13 -1.55 0.15 -13.61
N SER A 14 -2.67 -0.05 -14.29
CA SER A 14 -3.27 0.94 -15.17
C SER A 14 -4.45 1.61 -14.46
N GLU A 15 -5.13 2.52 -15.15
CA GLU A 15 -6.54 2.80 -14.83
C GLU A 15 -7.34 1.49 -14.92
N ASN A 16 -8.19 1.27 -13.93
CA ASN A 16 -9.12 0.15 -13.89
C ASN A 16 -10.26 0.36 -14.90
N GLU A 17 -11.19 -0.59 -15.03
CA GLU A 17 -12.25 -0.54 -16.05
C GLU A 17 -13.22 0.66 -15.88
N SER A 18 -13.22 1.29 -14.70
CA SER A 18 -13.99 2.52 -14.41
C SER A 18 -13.17 3.81 -14.60
N GLY A 19 -11.92 3.70 -15.09
CA GLY A 19 -11.01 4.84 -15.22
C GLY A 19 -10.32 5.27 -13.92
N LEU A 20 -10.43 4.47 -12.85
CA LEU A 20 -9.91 4.79 -11.51
C LEU A 20 -8.55 4.12 -11.25
N SER A 21 -7.83 4.58 -10.23
CA SER A 21 -6.63 3.91 -9.71
C SER A 21 -6.93 2.54 -9.10
N GLU A 22 -5.89 1.74 -8.87
CA GLU A 22 -5.95 0.54 -8.04
C GLU A 22 -5.68 0.92 -6.57
N GLU A 23 -6.52 0.41 -5.67
CA GLU A 23 -6.51 0.72 -4.23
C GLU A 23 -5.95 -0.45 -3.43
N PHE A 24 -5.06 -0.15 -2.48
CA PHE A 24 -4.75 -1.02 -1.36
C PHE A 24 -5.25 -0.36 -0.07
N SER A 25 -6.03 -1.07 0.74
CA SER A 25 -6.66 -0.52 1.94
C SER A 25 -6.27 -1.27 3.20
N MET A 26 -6.02 -0.52 4.28
CA MET A 26 -5.85 -1.02 5.63
C MET A 26 -7.13 -0.86 6.45
N ILE A 27 -8.25 -0.43 5.85
CA ILE A 27 -9.55 -0.36 6.54
C ILE A 27 -10.06 -1.78 6.77
N SER A 28 -10.35 -2.11 8.03
CA SER A 28 -10.85 -3.44 8.39
C SER A 28 -12.34 -3.58 8.11
N ASN A 29 -12.78 -4.79 7.76
CA ASN A 29 -14.20 -5.10 7.64
C ASN A 29 -14.83 -5.30 9.03
N LYS A 30 -15.77 -4.40 9.38
CA LYS A 30 -16.54 -4.40 10.64
C LYS A 30 -17.39 -5.68 10.83
N ASN A 31 -17.68 -6.42 9.76
CA ASN A 31 -18.45 -7.67 9.80
C ASN A 31 -17.63 -8.86 10.30
N ILE A 32 -16.30 -8.83 10.16
CA ILE A 32 -15.42 -9.91 10.65
C ILE A 32 -15.21 -9.74 12.17
N LYS A 33 -15.81 -10.63 12.96
CA LYS A 33 -15.84 -10.52 14.43
C LYS A 33 -14.66 -11.18 15.17
N ASN A 34 -13.88 -12.04 14.50
CA ASN A 34 -12.73 -12.71 15.12
C ASN A 34 -11.48 -11.80 15.14
N LYS A 35 -10.47 -12.18 15.92
CA LYS A 35 -9.14 -11.53 15.97
C LYS A 35 -9.16 -10.00 16.14
N LYS A 36 -10.06 -9.47 16.96
CA LYS A 36 -10.17 -8.02 17.24
C LYS A 36 -8.84 -7.36 17.67
N ARG A 37 -7.92 -8.13 18.26
CA ARG A 37 -6.57 -7.67 18.66
C ARG A 37 -5.68 -7.22 17.50
N HIS A 38 -6.00 -7.68 16.28
CA HIS A 38 -5.32 -7.30 15.05
C HIS A 38 -5.77 -5.93 14.52
N ILE A 39 -6.79 -5.35 15.14
CA ILE A 39 -7.38 -4.08 14.73
C ILE A 39 -6.90 -2.98 15.66
N PHE A 40 -6.54 -1.85 15.07
CA PHE A 40 -6.52 -0.57 15.73
C PHE A 40 -7.89 0.08 15.56
N ASP A 41 -8.49 0.55 16.65
CA ASP A 41 -9.81 1.18 16.67
C ASP A 41 -9.73 2.46 17.49
N ASN A 42 -10.20 3.57 16.92
CA ASN A 42 -10.32 4.87 17.59
C ASN A 42 -11.77 5.39 17.56
N ASP A 43 -12.75 4.49 17.47
CA ASP A 43 -14.20 4.74 17.36
C ASP A 43 -14.67 5.30 16.00
N GLU A 44 -13.82 6.05 15.30
CA GLU A 44 -14.13 6.61 13.97
C GLU A 44 -13.73 5.65 12.84
N ILE A 45 -12.53 5.09 12.92
CA ILE A 45 -11.99 4.17 11.91
C ILE A 45 -11.40 2.92 12.57
N GLN A 46 -11.57 1.78 11.90
CA GLN A 46 -10.93 0.52 12.27
C GLN A 46 -9.90 0.17 11.22
N LEU A 47 -8.62 0.14 11.62
CA LEU A 47 -7.49 -0.16 10.76
C LEU A 47 -6.86 -1.50 11.11
N LEU A 48 -6.48 -2.26 10.09
CA LEU A 48 -5.66 -3.44 10.21
C LEU A 48 -4.27 -3.05 10.72
N LYS A 49 -3.69 -3.91 11.56
CA LYS A 49 -2.27 -3.84 11.94
C LYS A 49 -1.39 -4.64 11.00
N PHE A 50 -1.94 -5.63 10.29
CA PHE A 50 -1.19 -6.48 9.40
C PHE A 50 -1.89 -6.64 8.05
N ALA A 51 -1.12 -6.76 6.97
CA ALA A 51 -1.60 -7.21 5.67
C ALA A 51 -0.53 -8.03 4.96
N ALA A 52 -0.92 -9.20 4.44
CA ALA A 52 -0.09 -10.04 3.58
C ALA A 52 -0.62 -10.00 2.14
N LEU A 53 0.23 -9.54 1.23
CA LEU A 53 -0.03 -9.49 -0.21
C LEU A 53 0.62 -10.66 -0.93
N TYR A 54 -0.18 -11.35 -1.72
CA TYR A 54 0.19 -12.48 -2.56
C TYR A 54 0.00 -12.12 -4.03
N GLY A 55 0.81 -12.70 -4.91
CA GLY A 55 0.75 -12.41 -6.33
C GLY A 55 1.31 -13.55 -7.16
N LYS A 56 0.77 -13.70 -8.37
CA LYS A 56 1.10 -14.80 -9.28
C LYS A 56 2.57 -14.82 -9.67
N ASP A 57 3.07 -13.63 -9.97
CA ASP A 57 4.45 -13.41 -10.36
C ASP A 57 5.10 -12.47 -9.35
N ALA A 58 6.32 -12.80 -8.90
CA ALA A 58 7.13 -11.94 -8.03
C ALA A 58 7.31 -10.50 -8.57
N ARG A 59 7.09 -10.29 -9.88
CA ARG A 59 7.12 -8.97 -10.52
C ARG A 59 5.97 -8.06 -10.07
N SER A 60 4.76 -8.62 -9.91
CA SER A 60 3.55 -7.87 -9.56
C SER A 60 3.60 -7.31 -8.13
N LEU A 61 3.99 -8.16 -7.17
CA LEU A 61 4.25 -7.81 -5.78
C LEU A 61 5.30 -6.70 -5.66
N LYS A 62 6.43 -6.86 -6.35
CA LYS A 62 7.49 -5.86 -6.39
C LYS A 62 7.03 -4.52 -6.97
N ASN A 63 6.04 -4.51 -7.86
CA ASN A 63 5.56 -3.27 -8.46
C ASN A 63 4.76 -2.41 -7.48
N LEU A 64 3.98 -2.99 -6.56
CA LEU A 64 3.28 -2.21 -5.53
C LEU A 64 4.29 -1.56 -4.57
N LEU A 65 5.28 -2.32 -4.11
CA LEU A 65 6.37 -1.80 -3.28
C LEU A 65 7.17 -0.72 -4.00
N LYS A 66 7.43 -0.89 -5.30
CA LYS A 66 8.03 0.15 -6.14
C LYS A 66 7.15 1.38 -6.25
N ALA A 67 5.82 1.26 -6.29
CA ALA A 67 4.92 2.41 -6.37
C ALA A 67 4.96 3.23 -5.07
N MET A 68 4.83 2.56 -3.92
CA MET A 68 4.95 3.18 -2.60
C MET A 68 6.33 3.84 -2.42
N LYS A 69 7.40 3.14 -2.83
CA LYS A 69 8.76 3.67 -2.76
C LYS A 69 8.96 4.86 -3.70
N PHE A 70 8.45 4.77 -4.93
CA PHE A 70 8.53 5.85 -5.91
C PHE A 70 7.86 7.12 -5.39
N MET A 71 6.65 7.00 -4.85
CA MET A 71 5.94 8.12 -4.24
C MET A 71 6.77 8.73 -3.10
N LYS A 72 7.24 7.90 -2.15
CA LYS A 72 8.07 8.34 -1.03
C LYS A 72 9.36 9.04 -1.50
N ASP A 73 10.11 8.42 -2.42
CA ASP A 73 11.36 8.97 -2.94
C ASP A 73 11.14 10.30 -3.65
N THR A 74 10.05 10.42 -4.42
CA THR A 74 9.70 11.63 -5.18
C THR A 74 9.33 12.80 -4.25
N ILE A 75 8.75 12.51 -3.08
CA ILE A 75 8.44 13.51 -2.07
C ILE A 75 9.70 13.95 -1.33
N LEU A 76 10.57 13.01 -0.97
CA LEU A 76 11.74 13.29 -0.12
C LEU A 76 12.95 13.81 -0.89
N ASN A 77 13.07 13.46 -2.16
CA ASN A 77 14.24 13.70 -3.00
C ASN A 77 13.82 14.22 -4.38
N ASP A 78 14.78 14.34 -5.29
CA ASP A 78 14.50 14.58 -6.70
C ASP A 78 13.86 13.37 -7.38
N LEU A 79 13.13 13.63 -8.47
CA LEU A 79 12.50 12.60 -9.29
C LEU A 79 13.51 11.51 -9.71
N PRO A 80 13.19 10.22 -9.50
CA PRO A 80 14.04 9.11 -9.93
C PRO A 80 14.44 9.23 -11.41
N ALA A 81 15.71 8.95 -11.73
CA ALA A 81 16.24 9.17 -13.09
C ALA A 81 15.56 8.30 -14.15
N ASP A 82 15.14 7.10 -13.77
CA ASP A 82 14.49 6.09 -14.60
C ASP A 82 12.95 6.23 -14.66
N CYS A 83 12.37 7.25 -14.03
CA CYS A 83 10.92 7.43 -13.95
C CYS A 83 10.21 7.48 -15.31
N LYS A 84 10.89 7.90 -16.40
CA LYS A 84 10.32 8.06 -17.74
C LYS A 84 9.69 6.80 -18.34
N GLU A 85 10.13 5.64 -17.87
CA GLU A 85 9.72 4.33 -18.37
C GLU A 85 8.89 3.54 -17.35
N MET A 86 8.46 4.19 -16.27
CA MET A 86 7.73 3.55 -15.17
C MET A 86 6.20 3.65 -15.31
N TYR A 87 5.66 4.18 -16.42
CA TYR A 87 4.22 4.15 -16.71
C TYR A 87 3.75 2.72 -17.03
N CYS A 88 2.44 2.50 -17.05
CA CYS A 88 1.91 1.18 -17.34
C CYS A 88 1.99 0.86 -18.84
N LYS A 89 2.83 -0.11 -19.22
CA LYS A 89 3.14 -0.42 -20.63
C LYS A 89 2.16 -1.39 -21.31
N THR A 90 1.01 -1.64 -20.70
CA THR A 90 -0.01 -2.54 -21.25
C THR A 90 -0.77 -1.92 -22.43
N ASP A 91 -0.79 -0.60 -22.51
CA ASP A 91 -1.37 0.22 -23.57
C ASP A 91 -0.37 1.34 -23.92
N GLU A 92 -0.16 1.63 -25.21
CA GLU A 92 0.77 2.68 -25.65
C GLU A 92 0.30 4.08 -25.26
N SER A 93 -1.01 4.30 -25.18
CA SER A 93 -1.60 5.59 -24.80
C SER A 93 -1.24 6.02 -23.37
N ASN A 94 -0.96 5.06 -22.49
CA ASN A 94 -0.56 5.31 -21.10
C ASN A 94 0.73 6.14 -20.98
N LYS A 95 1.58 6.13 -22.01
CA LYS A 95 2.84 6.88 -22.03
C LYS A 95 2.66 8.39 -21.82
N THR A 96 1.55 8.95 -22.31
CA THR A 96 1.26 10.38 -22.22
C THR A 96 0.17 10.71 -21.21
N LYS A 97 -0.46 9.69 -20.60
CA LYS A 97 -1.43 9.88 -19.53
C LYS A 97 -0.74 10.19 -18.19
N PRO A 98 -1.39 10.94 -17.29
CA PRO A 98 -0.91 11.10 -15.92
C PRO A 98 -0.85 9.75 -15.20
N SER A 99 0.22 9.56 -14.44
CA SER A 99 0.31 8.56 -13.36
C SER A 99 -0.19 9.18 -12.07
N TYR A 100 -0.89 8.39 -11.28
CA TYR A 100 -1.57 8.82 -10.04
C TYR A 100 -0.95 8.13 -8.84
N PHE A 101 -0.67 8.90 -7.79
CA PHE A 101 -0.20 8.39 -6.50
C PHE A 101 -0.88 9.15 -5.38
N GLU A 102 -1.45 8.42 -4.42
CA GLU A 102 -2.08 9.02 -3.26
C GLU A 102 -1.97 8.12 -2.02
N LEU A 103 -1.79 8.76 -0.87
CA LEU A 103 -1.80 8.16 0.45
C LEU A 103 -2.92 8.78 1.27
N GLU A 104 -3.76 7.93 1.86
CA GLU A 104 -4.59 8.33 2.98
C GLU A 104 -3.93 7.90 4.28
N ILE A 105 -3.77 8.82 5.23
CA ILE A 105 -3.03 8.59 6.47
C ILE A 105 -3.74 9.19 7.66
N MET A 106 -3.60 8.52 8.81
CA MET A 106 -4.03 9.03 10.10
C MET A 106 -2.83 9.56 10.90
N ILE A 107 -2.87 10.84 11.28
CA ILE A 107 -1.90 11.50 12.16
C ILE A 107 -2.67 12.17 13.30
N ASN A 108 -2.35 11.83 14.56
CA ASN A 108 -2.96 12.44 15.76
C ASN A 108 -4.51 12.47 15.75
N HIS A 109 -5.15 11.38 15.28
CA HIS A 109 -6.62 11.25 15.13
C HIS A 109 -7.26 12.17 14.08
N LYS A 110 -6.45 12.72 13.17
CA LYS A 110 -6.93 13.37 11.95
C LYS A 110 -6.54 12.55 10.73
N TYR A 111 -7.35 12.64 9.68
CA TYR A 111 -7.20 11.88 8.45
C TYR A 111 -6.85 12.82 7.31
N TYR A 112 -5.87 12.43 6.52
CA TYR A 112 -5.37 13.25 5.42
C TYR A 112 -5.22 12.41 4.16
N ALA A 113 -5.65 12.94 3.03
CA ALA A 113 -5.31 12.44 1.71
C ALA A 113 -4.25 13.36 1.09
N TYR A 114 -3.08 12.81 0.77
CA TYR A 114 -2.03 13.51 0.04
C TYR A 114 -1.71 12.77 -1.24
N GLY A 115 -1.69 13.47 -2.36
CA GLY A 115 -1.40 12.86 -3.65
C GLY A 115 -0.87 13.84 -4.69
N PHE A 116 -0.39 13.26 -5.79
CA PHE A 116 0.03 14.01 -6.97
C PHE A 116 -0.18 13.20 -8.24
N GLN A 117 -0.29 13.92 -9.35
CA GLN A 117 -0.28 13.36 -10.69
C GLN A 117 0.94 13.82 -11.47
N MET A 118 1.48 12.95 -12.32
CA MET A 118 2.57 13.33 -13.21
C MET A 118 2.59 12.53 -14.51
N ILE A 119 3.01 13.16 -15.61
CA ILE A 119 3.31 12.46 -16.86
C ILE A 119 4.74 11.95 -16.77
N LEU A 120 4.89 10.67 -16.43
CA LEU A 120 6.19 10.04 -16.17
C LEU A 120 7.17 10.20 -17.32
N ASN A 121 6.75 9.93 -18.57
CA ASN A 121 7.63 9.99 -19.74
C ASN A 121 8.24 11.38 -19.97
N GLN A 122 7.51 12.42 -19.57
CA GLN A 122 7.93 13.82 -19.68
C GLN A 122 8.60 14.33 -18.40
N ARG A 123 8.58 13.55 -17.31
CA ARG A 123 9.02 13.96 -15.96
C ARG A 123 8.32 15.24 -15.48
N LYS A 124 7.06 15.41 -15.85
CA LYS A 124 6.30 16.64 -15.60
C LYS A 124 5.16 16.38 -14.61
N PHE A 125 5.17 17.07 -13.47
CA PHE A 125 4.03 17.09 -12.57
C PHE A 125 2.83 17.77 -13.23
N VAL A 126 1.63 17.32 -12.87
CA VAL A 126 0.35 17.83 -13.40
C VAL A 126 -0.43 18.51 -12.29
N SER A 127 -0.58 17.82 -11.16
CA SER A 127 -1.26 18.32 -9.96
C SER A 127 -0.68 17.73 -8.68
N GLU A 128 -0.92 18.41 -7.57
CA GLU A 128 -0.56 18.00 -6.20
C GLU A 128 -1.62 18.55 -5.24
N TRP A 129 -2.02 17.75 -4.26
CA TRP A 129 -3.07 18.12 -3.30
C TRP A 129 -2.79 17.55 -1.91
N LEU A 130 -3.38 18.23 -0.92
CA LEU A 130 -3.55 17.73 0.44
C LEU A 130 -4.94 18.12 0.94
N VAL A 131 -5.67 17.11 1.42
CA VAL A 131 -7.04 17.23 1.91
C VAL A 131 -7.12 16.66 3.31
N GLU A 132 -7.78 17.34 4.23
CA GLU A 132 -8.19 16.80 5.53
C GLU A 132 -9.57 16.14 5.37
N LEU A 133 -9.67 14.87 5.71
CA LEU A 133 -10.89 14.07 5.60
C LEU A 133 -11.59 14.04 6.97
N ASN A 134 -12.89 14.35 7.00
CA ASN A 134 -13.68 14.31 8.23
C ASN A 134 -14.50 13.01 8.33
N SER A 135 -14.84 12.62 9.55
CA SER A 135 -15.61 11.41 9.84
C SER A 135 -17.06 11.45 9.32
N ASP A 136 -17.59 12.63 9.00
CA ASP A 136 -18.90 12.81 8.37
C ASP A 136 -18.87 12.68 6.83
N GLY A 137 -17.69 12.39 6.26
CA GLY A 137 -17.47 12.29 4.82
C GLY A 137 -17.24 13.64 4.13
N SER A 138 -17.20 14.75 4.88
CA SER A 138 -16.80 16.04 4.32
C SER A 138 -15.28 16.13 4.18
N GLU A 139 -14.85 16.94 3.21
CA GLU A 139 -13.45 17.15 2.89
C GLU A 139 -13.09 18.62 3.02
N LYS A 140 -11.92 18.90 3.60
CA LYS A 140 -11.35 20.23 3.66
C LYS A 140 -10.04 20.25 2.89
N ILE A 141 -10.07 20.91 1.74
CA ILE A 141 -8.86 21.15 0.93
C ILE A 141 -7.90 22.04 1.73
N ILE A 142 -6.73 21.51 2.06
CA ILE A 142 -5.63 22.27 2.68
C ILE A 142 -4.88 23.01 1.57
N TYR A 143 -4.53 22.32 0.49
CA TYR A 143 -4.14 22.93 -0.77
C TYR A 143 -4.40 22.01 -1.95
N GLU A 144 -4.53 22.62 -3.12
CA GLU A 144 -4.54 21.96 -4.41
C GLU A 144 -3.87 22.89 -5.41
N ARG A 145 -2.99 22.34 -6.25
CA ARG A 145 -2.30 23.13 -7.26
C ARG A 145 -2.08 22.37 -8.56
N GLY A 146 -2.11 23.10 -9.66
CA GLY A 146 -1.53 22.67 -10.92
C GLY A 146 -0.06 23.05 -11.04
N PHE A 147 0.63 22.47 -12.01
CA PHE A 147 2.01 22.79 -12.35
C PHE A 147 2.11 23.54 -13.69
N SER A 148 3.06 24.48 -13.75
CA SER A 148 3.43 25.18 -14.98
C SER A 148 4.80 24.69 -15.47
N ASP A 149 5.21 25.01 -16.69
CA ASP A 149 6.52 24.56 -17.20
C ASP A 149 7.72 25.11 -16.41
N LEU A 150 7.54 26.18 -15.63
CA LEU A 150 8.58 26.84 -14.84
C LEU A 150 8.73 26.28 -13.43
N ASP A 151 7.74 25.52 -12.93
CA ASP A 151 7.74 24.91 -11.61
C ASP A 151 7.42 23.44 -11.74
N ASN A 152 8.38 22.57 -11.40
CA ASN A 152 8.27 21.13 -11.53
C ASN A 152 8.81 20.43 -10.27
N LYS A 153 8.46 20.96 -9.09
CA LYS A 153 8.82 20.40 -7.79
C LYS A 153 7.61 20.38 -6.86
N LEU A 154 7.41 19.26 -6.17
CA LEU A 154 6.37 19.14 -5.15
C LEU A 154 6.53 20.21 -4.08
N LEU A 155 5.41 20.77 -3.65
CA LEU A 155 5.35 21.84 -2.66
C LEU A 155 5.52 21.28 -1.24
N LEU A 156 4.96 20.10 -0.96
CA LEU A 156 4.94 19.48 0.38
C LEU A 156 6.27 19.57 1.16
N PRO A 157 7.46 19.38 0.56
CA PRO A 157 8.73 19.43 1.30
C PRO A 157 9.18 20.83 1.75
N SER A 158 8.64 21.91 1.17
CA SER A 158 9.18 23.27 1.31
C SER A 158 8.30 24.23 2.12
N VAL A 159 7.18 23.75 2.66
CA VAL A 159 6.16 24.59 3.29
C VAL A 159 6.35 24.82 4.77
N LYS A 160 5.79 25.94 5.24
CA LYS A 160 5.85 26.35 6.64
C LYS A 160 4.64 25.89 7.46
N GLU A 161 3.53 25.60 6.80
CA GLU A 161 2.27 25.20 7.43
C GLU A 161 2.43 23.92 8.23
N LYS A 162 1.90 23.92 9.45
CA LYS A 162 2.08 22.82 10.40
C LYS A 162 1.53 21.49 9.86
N VAL A 163 0.31 21.51 9.31
CA VAL A 163 -0.35 20.29 8.80
C VAL A 163 0.48 19.63 7.70
N MET A 164 0.97 20.41 6.73
CA MET A 164 1.82 19.87 5.66
C MET A 164 3.16 19.33 6.19
N LYS A 165 3.77 20.00 7.19
CA LYS A 165 4.98 19.49 7.85
C LYS A 165 4.72 18.17 8.55
N ASP A 166 3.59 18.03 9.24
CA ASP A 166 3.22 16.80 9.95
C ASP A 166 3.06 15.64 8.94
N VAL A 167 2.40 15.88 7.80
CA VAL A 167 2.26 14.90 6.70
C VAL A 167 3.62 14.54 6.10
N TYR A 168 4.45 15.53 5.76
CA TYR A 168 5.80 15.31 5.24
C TYR A 168 6.66 14.49 6.21
N GLN A 169 6.60 14.82 7.50
CA GLN A 169 7.34 14.14 8.55
C GLN A 169 6.90 12.68 8.70
N TRP A 170 5.59 12.42 8.64
CA TRP A 170 5.04 11.06 8.68
C TRP A 170 5.56 10.23 7.50
N ILE A 171 5.51 10.78 6.28
CA ILE A 171 6.03 10.10 5.07
C ILE A 171 7.54 9.83 5.20
N LYS A 172 8.29 10.79 5.75
CA LYS A 172 9.74 10.69 5.94
C LYS A 172 10.10 9.60 6.96
N GLU A 173 9.53 9.66 8.15
CA GLU A 173 10.01 8.92 9.32
C GLU A 173 9.15 7.72 9.70
N ASP A 174 7.83 7.80 9.50
CA ASP A 174 6.88 6.79 9.98
C ASP A 174 6.46 5.80 8.90
N PHE A 175 6.59 6.16 7.62
CA PHE A 175 6.33 5.26 6.50
C PHE A 175 7.60 4.56 6.03
N VAL A 176 7.99 3.47 6.70
CA VAL A 176 9.25 2.78 6.47
C VAL A 176 9.08 1.67 5.43
N ILE A 177 9.73 1.83 4.27
CA ILE A 177 9.73 0.81 3.22
C ILE A 177 11.11 0.16 3.21
N TYR A 178 11.15 -1.13 3.52
CA TYR A 178 12.37 -1.89 3.49
C TYR A 178 12.73 -2.32 2.05
N PRO A 179 14.02 -2.29 1.68
CA PRO A 179 14.45 -2.79 0.39
C PRO A 179 14.15 -4.29 0.26
N SER A 180 13.88 -4.74 -0.96
CA SER A 180 13.56 -6.15 -1.27
C SER A 180 14.67 -7.14 -0.87
N ASN A 181 15.85 -6.66 -0.48
CA ASN A 181 17.02 -7.44 -0.11
C ASN A 181 17.27 -7.40 1.40
N LEU A 182 16.22 -7.48 2.24
CA LEU A 182 16.45 -7.81 3.65
C LEU A 182 17.33 -9.07 3.68
N ASN A 183 18.48 -8.98 4.35
CA ASN A 183 19.49 -10.03 4.36
C ASN A 183 18.99 -11.24 5.16
N ASN A 184 18.02 -11.98 4.62
CA ASN A 184 17.52 -13.27 5.11
C ASN A 184 17.15 -13.37 6.60
N LYS A 185 17.11 -12.28 7.38
CA LYS A 185 16.82 -12.31 8.81
C LYS A 185 15.67 -11.37 9.12
N LEU A 186 14.54 -11.94 9.51
CA LEU A 186 13.39 -11.17 9.97
C LEU A 186 13.71 -10.41 11.26
N ASP A 187 14.73 -10.85 12.02
CA ASP A 187 15.28 -10.18 13.20
C ASP A 187 15.77 -8.75 12.94
N ASP A 188 16.15 -8.42 11.69
CA ASP A 188 16.61 -7.07 11.32
C ASP A 188 15.44 -6.07 11.21
N LEU A 189 14.19 -6.56 11.24
CA LEU A 189 12.98 -5.75 11.14
C LEU A 189 12.68 -5.13 12.52
N ILE A 190 13.36 -4.04 12.84
CA ILE A 190 13.19 -3.31 14.11
C ILE A 190 11.81 -2.64 14.14
N MET A 191 10.83 -3.28 14.80
CA MET A 191 9.46 -2.77 14.95
C MET A 191 9.17 -2.15 16.31
N ASN A 192 10.10 -1.39 16.86
CA ASN A 192 9.93 -0.87 18.22
C ASN A 192 9.21 0.48 18.31
N GLU A 193 8.92 1.10 17.16
CA GLU A 193 8.35 2.45 17.05
C GLU A 193 6.96 2.41 16.41
N GLU A 194 6.12 3.41 16.70
CA GLU A 194 4.75 3.55 16.18
C GLU A 194 4.73 3.93 14.69
N LYS A 195 5.13 2.99 13.83
CA LYS A 195 5.37 3.20 12.40
C LYS A 195 4.58 2.24 11.53
N THR A 196 4.48 2.59 10.24
CA THR A 196 4.00 1.72 9.18
C THR A 196 5.19 1.16 8.43
N TYR A 197 5.36 -0.15 8.50
CA TYR A 197 6.43 -0.89 7.85
C TYR A 197 5.89 -1.60 6.61
N VAL A 198 6.60 -1.45 5.49
CA VAL A 198 6.35 -2.21 4.26
C VAL A 198 7.59 -3.04 3.97
N ALA A 199 7.44 -4.36 3.84
CA ALA A 199 8.56 -5.27 3.61
C ALA A 199 8.22 -6.34 2.56
N SER A 200 9.26 -6.98 2.04
CA SER A 200 9.12 -8.13 1.13
C SER A 200 9.77 -9.36 1.77
N PHE A 201 8.99 -10.41 1.93
CA PHE A 201 9.44 -11.73 2.39
C PHE A 201 9.70 -12.68 1.22
N ASP A 202 9.67 -12.20 -0.03
CA ASP A 202 9.87 -13.01 -1.24
C ASP A 202 11.22 -13.76 -1.26
N ASN A 203 12.23 -13.24 -0.56
CA ASN A 203 13.58 -13.84 -0.47
C ASN A 203 13.76 -14.73 0.76
N CYS A 204 12.82 -14.75 1.70
CA CYS A 204 12.86 -15.61 2.87
C CYS A 204 12.48 -17.03 2.47
N LYS A 205 13.41 -17.99 2.66
CA LYS A 205 13.23 -19.38 2.20
C LYS A 205 12.44 -20.22 3.19
N ASP A 206 12.54 -19.94 4.48
CA ASP A 206 11.83 -20.70 5.51
C ASP A 206 10.46 -20.08 5.76
N GLN A 207 9.43 -20.74 5.24
CA GLN A 207 8.06 -20.32 5.46
C GLN A 207 7.65 -20.40 6.94
N ASN A 208 8.20 -21.32 7.73
CA ASN A 208 7.88 -21.45 9.16
C ASN A 208 8.50 -20.30 9.97
N GLU A 209 9.67 -19.81 9.55
CA GLU A 209 10.29 -18.61 10.14
C GLU A 209 9.37 -17.39 9.91
N ILE A 210 8.89 -17.21 8.68
CA ILE A 210 7.93 -16.15 8.32
C ILE A 210 6.65 -16.26 9.16
N TYR A 211 6.09 -17.48 9.28
CA TYR A 211 4.89 -17.72 10.08
C TYR A 211 5.10 -17.38 11.56
N THR A 212 6.22 -17.83 12.13
CA THR A 212 6.58 -17.58 13.53
C THR A 212 6.74 -16.08 13.77
N PHE A 213 7.46 -15.39 12.89
CA PHE A 213 7.62 -13.95 12.95
C PHE A 213 6.29 -13.20 12.91
N VAL A 214 5.40 -13.53 11.96
CA VAL A 214 4.08 -12.88 11.87
C VAL A 214 3.25 -13.13 13.12
N GLN A 215 3.30 -14.34 13.67
CA GLN A 215 2.63 -14.65 14.93
C GLN A 215 3.16 -13.83 16.11
N GLU A 216 4.48 -13.62 16.20
CA GLU A 216 5.10 -12.77 17.21
C GLU A 216 4.78 -11.30 17.00
N TYR A 217 4.85 -10.82 15.76
CA TYR A 217 4.45 -9.48 15.36
C TYR A 217 3.03 -9.16 15.82
N LEU A 218 2.06 -10.04 15.52
CA LEU A 218 0.65 -9.81 15.87
C LEU A 218 0.43 -9.73 17.39
N LYS A 219 1.13 -10.55 18.19
CA LYS A 219 1.11 -10.45 19.66
C LYS A 219 1.67 -9.11 20.13
N PHE A 220 2.76 -8.67 19.53
CA PHE A 220 3.43 -7.42 19.87
C PHE A 220 2.61 -6.19 19.44
N ALA A 221 1.97 -6.26 18.28
CA ALA A 221 1.11 -5.22 17.71
C ALA A 221 -0.20 -5.03 18.50
N GLU A 222 -0.66 -6.04 19.27
CA GLU A 222 -1.91 -5.97 20.05
C GLU A 222 -2.05 -4.67 20.84
N LYS A 223 -0.96 -4.18 21.44
CA LYS A 223 -0.96 -3.00 22.33
C LYS A 223 -0.26 -1.76 21.74
N ARG A 224 0.07 -1.77 20.45
CA ARG A 224 0.89 -0.73 19.81
C ARG A 224 0.24 -0.21 18.53
N LYS A 225 0.51 1.06 18.21
CA LYS A 225 0.09 1.69 16.95
C LYS A 225 1.12 1.43 15.86
N ILE A 226 1.31 0.16 15.53
CA ILE A 226 2.24 -0.28 14.48
C ILE A 226 1.47 -0.97 13.35
N GLN A 227 1.98 -0.84 12.13
CA GLN A 227 1.45 -1.52 10.95
C GLN A 227 2.56 -2.25 10.21
N LEU A 228 2.26 -3.42 9.69
CA LEU A 228 3.15 -4.21 8.87
C LEU A 228 2.41 -4.70 7.63
N ILE A 229 2.92 -4.32 6.47
CA ILE A 229 2.42 -4.72 5.16
C ILE A 229 3.53 -5.51 4.49
N VAL A 230 3.26 -6.76 4.12
CA VAL A 230 4.28 -7.65 3.56
C VAL A 230 3.86 -8.19 2.21
N THR A 231 4.78 -8.24 1.26
CA THR A 231 4.63 -9.16 0.12
C THR A 231 5.25 -10.50 0.47
N THR A 232 4.63 -11.59 0.04
CA THR A 232 5.14 -12.92 0.33
C THR A 232 4.66 -13.95 -0.68
N ASN A 233 5.46 -15.00 -0.85
CA ASN A 233 5.06 -16.24 -1.53
C ASN A 233 4.85 -17.39 -0.53
N ALA A 234 4.96 -17.13 0.78
CA ALA A 234 4.80 -18.12 1.83
C ALA A 234 3.32 -18.45 2.02
N THR A 235 2.86 -19.53 1.36
CA THR A 235 1.46 -19.93 1.34
C THR A 235 0.96 -20.40 2.70
N ASN A 236 1.85 -20.83 3.59
CA ASN A 236 1.49 -21.20 4.96
C ASN A 236 0.94 -20.03 5.81
N LEU A 237 1.18 -18.77 5.41
CA LEU A 237 0.54 -17.60 6.03
C LEU A 237 -0.95 -17.47 5.65
N MET A 238 -1.44 -18.20 4.65
CA MET A 238 -2.87 -18.31 4.32
C MET A 238 -3.64 -19.18 5.32
N ASP A 239 -3.41 -18.95 6.61
CA ASP A 239 -4.08 -19.64 7.70
C ASP A 239 -5.11 -18.71 8.35
N LEU A 240 -6.39 -19.01 8.16
CA LEU A 240 -7.49 -18.28 8.80
C LEU A 240 -7.57 -18.51 10.33
N LYS A 241 -6.71 -19.35 10.91
CA LYS A 241 -6.47 -19.38 12.37
C LYS A 241 -5.49 -18.29 12.81
N LEU A 242 -4.52 -17.94 11.97
CA LEU A 242 -3.56 -16.86 12.21
C LEU A 242 -4.10 -15.50 11.77
N LEU A 243 -4.57 -15.38 10.52
CA LEU A 243 -4.98 -14.11 9.91
C LEU A 243 -6.51 -13.98 9.77
N ARG A 244 -6.98 -12.76 9.61
CA ARG A 244 -8.33 -12.42 9.15
C ARG A 244 -8.38 -12.44 7.63
N ARG A 245 -9.58 -12.50 7.06
CA ARG A 245 -9.76 -12.49 5.60
C ARG A 245 -9.34 -11.16 4.98
N ASP A 246 -9.66 -10.05 5.64
CA ASP A 246 -9.30 -8.70 5.22
C ASP A 246 -7.80 -8.38 5.38
N GLU A 247 -7.03 -9.24 6.05
CA GLU A 247 -5.57 -9.16 6.14
C GLU A 247 -4.86 -9.89 4.97
N ILE A 248 -5.59 -10.65 4.17
CA ILE A 248 -5.05 -11.42 3.04
C ILE A 248 -5.45 -10.72 1.75
N TRP A 249 -4.46 -10.28 0.99
CA TRP A 249 -4.61 -9.50 -0.23
C TRP A 249 -3.97 -10.20 -1.41
N PHE A 250 -4.53 -9.98 -2.59
CA PHE A 250 -4.06 -10.55 -3.84
C PHE A 250 -3.77 -9.46 -4.86
N ILE A 251 -2.69 -9.64 -5.60
CA ILE A 251 -2.35 -8.88 -6.79
C ILE A 251 -2.37 -9.85 -7.97
N SER A 252 -3.37 -9.72 -8.83
CA SER A 252 -3.49 -10.59 -10.01
C SER A 252 -3.66 -9.79 -11.29
N ARG A 253 -3.29 -10.42 -12.40
CA ARG A 253 -3.44 -9.85 -13.72
C ARG A 253 -4.86 -10.07 -14.22
N ARG A 254 -5.60 -8.99 -14.46
CA ARG A 254 -6.90 -9.02 -15.15
C ARG A 254 -6.74 -9.50 -16.59
N ARG A 255 -7.87 -9.88 -17.21
CA ARG A 255 -7.95 -10.23 -18.64
C ARG A 255 -7.46 -9.10 -19.55
N THR A 256 -7.59 -7.85 -19.12
CA THR A 256 -7.10 -6.63 -19.78
C THR A 256 -5.59 -6.42 -19.64
N LYS A 257 -4.84 -7.41 -19.13
CA LYS A 257 -3.39 -7.42 -18.92
C LYS A 257 -2.86 -6.53 -17.79
N ASN A 258 -3.71 -5.75 -17.13
CA ASN A 258 -3.39 -4.88 -16.00
C ASN A 258 -3.50 -5.65 -14.67
N HIS A 259 -2.81 -5.21 -13.62
CA HIS A 259 -2.95 -5.84 -12.31
C HIS A 259 -4.00 -5.16 -11.46
N SER A 260 -4.76 -5.96 -10.71
CA SER A 260 -5.67 -5.47 -9.69
C SER A 260 -5.32 -5.95 -8.31
N ILE A 261 -5.66 -5.12 -7.33
CA ILE A 261 -5.44 -5.35 -5.91
C ILE A 261 -6.82 -5.60 -5.28
N TYR A 262 -6.98 -6.71 -4.56
CA TYR A 262 -8.25 -7.06 -3.89
C TYR A 262 -8.01 -7.96 -2.69
N SER A 263 -8.94 -7.93 -1.74
CA SER A 263 -8.87 -8.73 -0.52
C SER A 263 -9.52 -10.10 -0.69
N LEU A 264 -9.08 -11.10 0.09
CA LEU A 264 -9.80 -12.38 0.25
C LEU A 264 -11.22 -12.18 0.80
N ASP A 265 -11.45 -11.09 1.53
CA ASP A 265 -12.75 -10.73 2.06
C ASP A 265 -13.79 -10.39 0.97
N GLU A 266 -13.36 -10.04 -0.24
CA GLU A 266 -14.25 -9.78 -1.38
C GLU A 266 -14.83 -11.08 -1.99
N PHE A 267 -14.37 -12.25 -1.55
CA PHE A 267 -14.89 -13.55 -2.00
C PHE A 267 -15.95 -14.08 -1.03
N ASP A 268 -17.13 -14.42 -1.55
CA ASP A 268 -18.23 -14.99 -0.75
C ASP A 268 -17.97 -16.43 -0.26
N ASP A 269 -16.99 -17.12 -0.86
CA ASP A 269 -16.71 -18.52 -0.58
C ASP A 269 -16.32 -18.75 0.89
N ARG A 270 -16.99 -19.70 1.53
CA ARG A 270 -16.58 -20.26 2.82
C ARG A 270 -15.43 -21.23 2.58
N PHE A 271 -14.20 -20.75 2.73
CA PHE A 271 -12.99 -21.57 2.69
C PHE A 271 -12.84 -22.40 3.99
N ASP A 272 -13.85 -23.24 4.28
CA ASP A 272 -13.85 -24.17 5.41
C ASP A 272 -12.86 -25.34 5.21
N LYS A 273 -12.32 -25.50 3.99
CA LYS A 273 -11.28 -26.48 3.65
C LYS A 273 -10.11 -25.81 2.92
N ASN A 274 -9.06 -25.55 3.71
CA ASN A 274 -7.69 -25.18 3.34
C ASN A 274 -7.53 -24.10 2.25
N LEU A 275 -7.53 -22.84 2.69
CA LEU A 275 -7.31 -21.66 1.86
C LEU A 275 -6.01 -21.73 1.03
N GLU A 276 -4.94 -22.31 1.60
CA GLU A 276 -3.69 -22.56 0.89
C GLU A 276 -3.90 -23.43 -0.36
N ILE A 277 -4.68 -24.51 -0.26
CA ILE A 277 -4.98 -25.38 -1.41
C ILE A 277 -5.80 -24.60 -2.45
N ALA A 278 -6.81 -23.84 -2.01
CA ALA A 278 -7.60 -23.00 -2.92
C ALA A 278 -6.73 -21.99 -3.69
N TYR A 279 -5.71 -21.43 -3.04
CA TYR A 279 -4.73 -20.58 -3.69
C TYR A 279 -3.88 -21.34 -4.70
N LEU A 280 -3.29 -22.47 -4.29
CA LEU A 280 -2.48 -23.34 -5.15
C LEU A 280 -3.23 -23.90 -6.36
N ASP A 281 -4.55 -24.06 -6.25
CA ASP A 281 -5.46 -24.45 -7.35
C ASP A 281 -5.82 -23.28 -8.28
N GLY A 282 -5.36 -22.06 -8.00
CA GLY A 282 -5.58 -20.88 -8.83
C GLY A 282 -6.95 -20.22 -8.69
N ARG A 283 -7.73 -20.53 -7.65
CA ARG A 283 -9.12 -20.04 -7.47
C ARG A 283 -9.23 -18.52 -7.36
N PHE A 284 -8.14 -17.86 -6.97
CA PHE A 284 -8.10 -16.41 -6.82
C PHE A 284 -7.63 -15.69 -8.10
N ASN A 285 -7.46 -16.37 -9.23
CA ASN A 285 -6.80 -15.83 -10.45
C ASN A 285 -5.33 -15.40 -10.22
N VAL A 286 -4.70 -15.95 -9.18
CA VAL A 286 -3.32 -15.63 -8.77
C VAL A 286 -2.33 -16.74 -9.18
N ILE A 287 -2.74 -17.76 -9.94
CA ILE A 287 -1.85 -18.82 -10.47
C ILE A 287 -2.13 -19.08 -11.95
#